data_AF-A0A835RM01-F1
#
_entry.id   AF-A0A835RM01-F1
#
_cell.length_a   1.000
_cell.length_b   1.000
_cell.length_c   1.000
_cell.angle_alpha   90.00
_cell.angle_beta   90.00
_cell.angle_gamma   90.00
#
_symmetry.space_group_name_H-M   'P 1'
#
loop_
_entity.id
_entity.type
_entity.pdbx_description
1 polymer ?
#
loop_
_entity_poly.entity_id
_entity_poly.type
_entity_poly.pdbx_seq_one_letter_code
_entity_poly.pdbx_strand_id
1 'polypeptide(L)'
;MEQDILPVEPPGCSSDDSSSIQEFIVKAKAALISVGIVRDTVLCNGKEGNKLSGRIVDSDMHDVGRFLNRLLGLPPNIQNRLFELFIKILELMVHNARSEGQFDSGIVDIKANIIELQGSPKTVHVDNLSGASTVLFTFTLDRGLTWEFAKDAFDERQKDGLGSASDGFYESRREWMGRRHYMLALEDISSGMYKIFRPAVGEALREMPLSELKSKYRKISSIEKANEGWKEEYELSAQQCMHGPKCKLGIYCTVGRRLQEVNVLGGLILPVWGTIEKALSKQARQSHKRIRIVRLEATNDNQRIVGLLIPSAAVESVLQDLSWDQAVDER
;
A
#
# COMPACT_ATOMS: atom_id res chain seq x y z
N MET A 1 -33.31 -9.50 -4.53
CA MET A 1 -32.09 -8.86 -5.02
C MET A 1 -32.51 -7.89 -6.11
N GLU A 2 -32.63 -6.63 -5.70
CA GLU A 2 -32.72 -5.49 -6.60
C GLU A 2 -31.50 -5.53 -7.55
N GLN A 3 -31.65 -4.98 -8.75
CA GLN A 3 -30.59 -5.00 -9.76
C GLN A 3 -29.45 -4.07 -9.32
N ASP A 4 -28.58 -4.56 -8.46
CA ASP A 4 -27.30 -3.94 -8.23
C ASP A 4 -26.50 -4.06 -9.52
N ILE A 5 -26.16 -2.89 -10.08
CA ILE A 5 -25.22 -2.75 -11.18
C ILE A 5 -23.96 -3.50 -10.77
N LEU A 6 -23.47 -4.42 -11.62
CA LEU A 6 -22.24 -5.13 -11.33
C LEU A 6 -21.12 -4.09 -11.10
N PRO A 7 -20.35 -4.20 -10.01
CA PRO A 7 -19.34 -3.20 -9.68
C PRO A 7 -18.18 -3.16 -10.68
N VAL A 8 -18.06 -4.18 -11.54
CA VAL A 8 -17.10 -4.27 -12.63
C VAL A 8 -17.75 -4.87 -13.88
N GLU A 9 -17.32 -4.43 -15.05
CA GLU A 9 -17.76 -4.95 -16.35
C GLU A 9 -17.38 -6.44 -16.52
N PRO A 10 -18.35 -7.30 -16.92
CA PRO A 10 -18.07 -8.69 -17.26
C PRO A 10 -17.08 -8.84 -18.42
N PRO A 11 -16.20 -9.84 -18.38
CA PRO A 11 -15.26 -10.10 -19.47
C PRO A 11 -16.00 -10.44 -20.78
N GLY A 12 -15.64 -9.73 -21.85
CA GLY A 12 -16.25 -9.86 -23.19
C GLY A 12 -17.56 -9.09 -23.38
N CYS A 13 -17.93 -8.20 -22.46
CA CYS A 13 -19.06 -7.28 -22.59
C CYS A 13 -18.54 -5.83 -22.66
N SER A 14 -19.25 -4.96 -23.38
CA SER A 14 -19.00 -3.51 -23.38
C SER A 14 -20.04 -2.79 -22.52
N SER A 15 -19.68 -1.72 -21.81
CA SER A 15 -20.62 -0.88 -21.05
C SER A 15 -21.74 -0.31 -21.91
N ASP A 16 -21.50 -0.15 -23.21
CA ASP A 16 -22.46 0.40 -24.17
C ASP A 16 -23.49 -0.64 -24.66
N ASP A 17 -23.30 -1.93 -24.36
CA ASP A 17 -24.17 -3.02 -24.82
C ASP A 17 -24.83 -3.76 -23.64
N SER A 18 -25.91 -3.15 -23.12
CA SER A 18 -26.75 -3.67 -22.05
C SER A 18 -27.29 -5.09 -22.33
N SER A 19 -27.46 -5.45 -23.60
CA SER A 19 -27.96 -6.78 -23.99
C SER A 19 -26.92 -7.89 -23.73
N SER A 20 -25.64 -7.61 -24.01
CA SER A 20 -24.54 -8.54 -23.79
C SER A 20 -24.32 -8.85 -22.30
N ILE A 21 -24.48 -7.84 -21.44
CA ILE A 21 -24.36 -7.95 -19.98
C ILE A 21 -25.51 -8.81 -19.43
N GLN A 22 -26.73 -8.58 -19.90
CA GLN A 22 -27.89 -9.38 -19.49
C GLN A 22 -27.74 -10.84 -19.92
N GLU A 23 -27.27 -11.11 -21.15
CA GLU A 23 -27.02 -12.48 -21.62
C GLU A 23 -25.95 -13.18 -20.78
N PHE A 24 -24.87 -12.48 -20.44
CA PHE A 24 -23.84 -13.00 -19.54
C PHE A 24 -24.41 -13.34 -18.16
N ILE A 25 -25.20 -12.44 -17.55
CA ILE A 25 -25.81 -12.67 -16.23
C ILE A 25 -26.74 -13.89 -16.24
N VAL A 26 -27.52 -14.08 -17.31
CA VAL A 26 -28.40 -15.25 -17.43
C VAL A 26 -27.59 -16.55 -17.51
N LYS A 27 -26.54 -16.59 -18.34
CA LYS A 27 -25.63 -17.75 -18.45
C LYS A 27 -24.89 -18.02 -17.14
N ALA A 28 -24.39 -16.97 -16.49
CA ALA A 28 -23.71 -17.05 -15.19
C ALA A 28 -24.62 -17.64 -14.11
N LYS A 29 -25.87 -17.18 -14.00
CA LYS A 29 -26.84 -17.72 -13.04
C LYS A 29 -27.13 -19.20 -13.28
N ALA A 30 -27.37 -19.59 -14.52
CA ALA A 30 -27.61 -20.99 -14.87
C ALA A 30 -26.41 -21.88 -14.49
N ALA A 31 -25.19 -21.42 -14.76
CA ALA A 31 -23.96 -22.12 -14.40
C ALA A 31 -23.78 -22.24 -12.87
N LEU A 32 -24.01 -21.17 -12.11
CA LEU A 32 -23.89 -21.19 -10.65
C LEU A 32 -24.94 -22.09 -9.98
N ILE A 33 -26.13 -22.21 -10.58
CA ILE A 33 -27.16 -23.16 -10.17
C ILE A 33 -26.71 -24.60 -10.47
N SER A 34 -26.14 -24.86 -11.65
CA SER A 34 -25.74 -26.22 -12.05
C SER A 34 -24.63 -26.81 -11.17
N VAL A 35 -23.74 -25.97 -10.62
CA VAL A 35 -22.70 -26.41 -9.67
C VAL A 35 -23.11 -26.27 -8.20
N GLY A 36 -24.40 -26.00 -7.94
CA GLY A 36 -24.96 -25.98 -6.59
C GLY A 36 -24.45 -24.86 -5.68
N ILE A 37 -23.89 -23.79 -6.26
CA ILE A 37 -23.51 -22.56 -5.56
C ILE A 37 -24.76 -21.76 -5.21
N VAL A 38 -25.70 -21.65 -6.15
CA VAL A 38 -27.02 -21.05 -5.93
C VAL A 38 -28.04 -22.17 -5.80
N ARG A 39 -28.79 -22.19 -4.69
CA ARG A 39 -29.82 -23.18 -4.37
C ARG A 39 -31.21 -22.52 -4.28
N ASP A 40 -32.25 -23.33 -4.14
CA ASP A 40 -33.65 -22.89 -3.99
C ASP A 40 -34.12 -21.94 -5.10
N THR A 41 -34.11 -22.40 -6.35
CA THR A 41 -34.67 -21.64 -7.47
C THR A 41 -36.18 -21.58 -7.35
N VAL A 42 -36.70 -20.43 -6.90
CA VAL A 42 -38.14 -20.16 -6.94
C VAL A 42 -38.50 -19.59 -8.31
N LEU A 43 -39.42 -20.26 -9.01
CA LEU A 43 -40.05 -19.72 -10.22
C LEU A 43 -41.07 -18.65 -9.79
N CYS A 44 -40.68 -17.38 -9.87
CA CYS A 44 -41.62 -16.28 -9.70
C CYS A 44 -42.40 -16.07 -11.01
N ASN A 45 -43.66 -16.48 -11.06
CA ASN A 45 -44.58 -16.15 -12.16
C ASN A 45 -45.03 -14.69 -12.05
N GLY A 46 -44.20 -13.75 -12.53
CA GLY A 46 -44.55 -12.35 -12.77
C GLY A 46 -44.62 -12.06 -14.27
N LYS A 47 -45.45 -11.09 -14.68
CA LYS A 47 -45.78 -10.74 -16.09
C LYS A 47 -44.63 -10.24 -16.97
N GLU A 48 -43.38 -10.35 -16.52
CA GLU A 48 -42.18 -10.09 -17.32
C GLU A 48 -41.20 -11.24 -17.08
N GLY A 49 -41.07 -12.14 -18.06
CA GLY A 49 -39.99 -13.14 -18.24
C GLY A 49 -39.49 -13.93 -17.02
N ASN A 50 -39.58 -15.26 -17.06
CA ASN A 50 -39.04 -16.24 -16.10
C ASN A 50 -37.79 -15.77 -15.32
N LYS A 51 -37.99 -15.16 -14.15
CA LYS A 51 -36.91 -14.63 -13.32
C LYS A 51 -36.45 -15.72 -12.34
N LEU A 52 -35.37 -16.41 -12.68
CA LEU A 52 -34.69 -17.34 -11.78
C LEU A 52 -34.06 -16.55 -10.61
N SER A 53 -34.65 -16.67 -9.43
CA SER A 53 -34.10 -16.15 -8.18
C SER A 53 -33.75 -17.34 -7.28
N GLY A 54 -32.47 -17.48 -6.94
CA GLY A 54 -31.99 -18.48 -5.99
C GLY A 54 -31.26 -17.83 -4.82
N ARG A 55 -31.05 -18.60 -3.75
CA ARG A 55 -30.35 -18.18 -2.52
C ARG A 55 -29.04 -18.94 -2.37
N ILE A 56 -28.03 -18.28 -1.85
CA ILE A 56 -26.79 -18.91 -1.40
C ILE A 56 -27.00 -19.28 0.07
N VAL A 57 -26.61 -20.48 0.47
CA VAL A 57 -26.70 -20.92 1.87
C VAL A 57 -25.65 -20.17 2.69
N ASP A 58 -26.01 -19.65 3.87
CA ASP A 58 -25.11 -18.84 4.70
C ASP A 58 -23.76 -19.53 5.03
N SER A 59 -23.77 -20.86 5.17
CA SER A 59 -22.55 -21.66 5.38
C SER A 59 -21.59 -21.63 4.19
N ASP A 60 -22.11 -21.45 2.98
CA ASP A 60 -21.32 -21.39 1.75
C ASP A 60 -20.89 -19.95 1.41
N MET A 61 -21.44 -18.94 2.09
CA MET A 61 -21.22 -17.53 1.79
C MET A 61 -19.80 -17.05 2.13
N HIS A 62 -19.13 -17.68 3.11
CA HIS A 62 -17.77 -17.33 3.55
C HIS A 62 -16.71 -18.37 3.13
N ASP A 63 -17.10 -19.45 2.47
CA ASP A 63 -16.21 -20.56 2.08
C ASP A 63 -15.71 -20.39 0.64
N VAL A 64 -14.67 -19.55 0.48
CA VAL A 64 -14.05 -19.25 -0.82
C VAL A 64 -13.47 -20.52 -1.46
N GLY A 65 -12.88 -21.41 -0.67
CA GLY A 65 -12.30 -22.67 -1.17
C GLY A 65 -13.35 -23.56 -1.82
N ARG A 66 -14.52 -23.70 -1.19
CA ARG A 66 -15.66 -24.44 -1.74
C ARG A 66 -16.25 -23.78 -2.98
N PHE A 67 -16.33 -22.46 -3.02
CA PHE A 67 -16.76 -21.72 -4.22
C PHE A 67 -15.86 -22.01 -5.41
N LEU A 68 -14.54 -21.86 -5.25
CA LEU A 68 -13.56 -22.12 -6.31
C LEU A 68 -13.59 -23.59 -6.77
N ASN A 69 -13.65 -24.53 -5.83
CA ASN A 69 -13.71 -25.95 -6.14
C ASN A 69 -14.99 -26.34 -6.90
N ARG A 70 -16.13 -25.68 -6.63
CA ARG A 70 -17.37 -25.89 -7.40
C ARG A 70 -17.30 -25.24 -8.79
N LEU A 71 -16.61 -24.11 -8.92
CA LEU A 71 -16.39 -23.45 -10.21
C LEU A 71 -15.55 -24.30 -11.17
N LEU A 72 -14.67 -25.16 -10.64
CA LEU A 72 -13.93 -26.15 -11.43
C LEU A 72 -14.82 -27.19 -12.13
N GLY A 73 -16.06 -27.36 -11.68
CA GLY A 73 -17.04 -28.25 -12.32
C GLY A 73 -17.72 -27.68 -13.57
N LEU A 74 -17.40 -26.44 -13.97
CA LEU A 74 -18.01 -25.77 -15.12
C LEU A 74 -17.24 -25.99 -16.43
N PRO A 75 -17.91 -25.86 -17.59
CA PRO A 75 -17.23 -25.82 -18.88
C PRO A 75 -16.19 -24.69 -18.95
N PRO A 76 -15.02 -24.89 -19.61
CA PRO A 76 -13.90 -23.94 -19.57
C PRO A 76 -14.24 -22.51 -19.97
N ASN A 77 -15.12 -22.32 -20.96
CA ASN A 77 -15.49 -20.99 -21.42
C ASN A 77 -16.21 -20.17 -20.34
N ILE A 78 -17.28 -20.72 -19.73
CA ILE A 78 -18.03 -20.01 -18.70
C ILE A 78 -17.26 -19.95 -17.38
N GLN A 79 -16.47 -20.98 -17.07
CA GLN A 79 -15.57 -21.02 -15.94
C GLN A 79 -14.57 -19.85 -15.96
N ASN A 80 -13.83 -19.70 -17.07
CA ASN A 80 -12.83 -18.63 -17.19
C ASN A 80 -13.47 -17.25 -17.08
N ARG A 81 -14.62 -17.02 -17.73
CA ARG A 81 -15.32 -15.74 -17.65
C ARG A 81 -15.84 -15.42 -16.24
N LEU A 82 -16.35 -16.42 -15.51
CA LEU A 82 -16.78 -16.24 -14.12
C LEU A 82 -15.59 -16.00 -13.19
N PHE A 83 -14.49 -16.73 -13.40
CA PHE A 83 -13.27 -16.58 -12.62
C PHE A 83 -12.62 -15.22 -12.85
N GLU A 84 -12.52 -14.75 -14.09
CA GLU A 84 -12.03 -13.41 -14.42
C GLU A 84 -12.87 -12.32 -13.78
N LEU A 85 -14.20 -12.43 -13.83
CA LEU A 85 -15.09 -11.48 -13.15
C LEU A 85 -14.87 -11.50 -11.62
N PHE A 86 -14.72 -12.68 -11.03
CA PHE A 86 -14.41 -12.83 -9.61
C PHE A 86 -13.09 -12.14 -9.24
N ILE A 87 -12.02 -12.35 -10.02
CA ILE A 87 -10.72 -11.71 -9.80
C ILE A 87 -10.83 -10.20 -9.91
N LYS A 88 -11.50 -9.67 -10.93
CA LYS A 88 -11.71 -8.22 -11.09
C LYS A 88 -12.48 -7.60 -9.91
N ILE A 89 -13.52 -8.27 -9.43
CA ILE A 89 -14.28 -7.82 -8.24
C ILE A 89 -13.40 -7.87 -6.99
N LEU A 90 -12.61 -8.94 -6.83
CA LEU A 90 -11.67 -9.07 -5.72
C LEU A 90 -10.61 -7.96 -5.76
N GLU A 91 -10.04 -7.66 -6.92
CA GLU A 91 -9.08 -6.56 -7.11
C GLU A 91 -9.69 -5.21 -6.76
N LEU A 92 -10.93 -4.95 -7.20
CA LEU A 92 -11.65 -3.73 -6.84
C LEU A 92 -11.92 -3.67 -5.33
N MET A 93 -12.36 -4.77 -4.71
CA MET A 93 -12.59 -4.84 -3.27
C MET A 93 -11.30 -4.63 -2.48
N VAL A 94 -10.18 -5.22 -2.92
CA VAL A 94 -8.86 -5.00 -2.32
C VAL A 94 -8.40 -3.56 -2.54
N HIS A 95 -8.63 -2.97 -3.71
CA HIS A 95 -8.33 -1.57 -3.99
C HIS A 95 -9.14 -0.64 -3.08
N ASN A 96 -10.45 -0.85 -2.98
CA ASN A 96 -11.35 -0.11 -2.11
C ASN A 96 -10.92 -0.28 -0.65
N ALA A 97 -10.69 -1.50 -0.20
CA ALA A 97 -10.19 -1.79 1.15
C ALA A 97 -8.80 -1.17 1.40
N ARG A 98 -7.92 -1.04 0.40
CA ARG A 98 -6.65 -0.30 0.52
C ARG A 98 -6.86 1.21 0.58
N SER A 99 -7.80 1.75 -0.19
CA SER A 99 -8.11 3.18 -0.26
C SER A 99 -8.85 3.69 0.98
N GLU A 100 -9.81 2.91 1.49
CA GLU A 100 -10.49 3.05 2.78
C GLU A 100 -9.57 2.59 3.93
N GLY A 101 -8.49 1.89 3.56
CA GLY A 101 -7.41 1.34 4.37
C GLY A 101 -7.79 0.16 5.27
N GLN A 102 -9.01 -0.38 5.18
CA GLN A 102 -9.49 -1.55 5.94
C GLN A 102 -8.75 -2.85 5.58
N PHE A 103 -7.88 -2.82 4.57
CA PHE A 103 -7.06 -3.96 4.20
C PHE A 103 -5.97 -4.22 5.25
N ASP A 104 -6.10 -5.33 5.98
CA ASP A 104 -5.06 -5.85 6.87
C ASP A 104 -4.07 -6.70 6.06
N SER A 105 -2.87 -6.15 5.85
CA SER A 105 -1.79 -6.83 5.12
C SER A 105 -1.01 -7.81 5.99
N GLY A 106 -1.37 -8.00 7.28
CA GLY A 106 -0.59 -8.78 8.23
C GLY A 106 0.68 -8.04 8.68
N ILE A 107 1.77 -8.79 8.91
CA ILE A 107 3.06 -8.22 9.33
C ILE A 107 3.70 -7.47 8.16
N VAL A 108 3.94 -6.17 8.34
CA VAL A 108 4.54 -5.32 7.31
C VAL A 108 6.06 -5.23 7.50
N ASP A 109 6.80 -5.66 6.49
CA ASP A 109 8.25 -5.47 6.44
C ASP A 109 8.61 -4.02 6.10
N ILE A 110 9.27 -3.34 7.03
CA ILE A 110 9.80 -2.01 6.77
C ILE A 110 11.18 -2.16 6.14
N LYS A 111 11.30 -1.68 4.90
CA LYS A 111 12.56 -1.64 4.16
C LYS A 111 13.02 -0.19 3.98
N ALA A 112 14.32 0.01 4.12
CA ALA A 112 15.05 1.24 3.84
C ALA A 112 16.51 0.88 3.52
N ASN A 113 17.28 1.83 2.99
CA ASN A 113 18.70 1.61 2.71
C ASN A 113 19.50 1.57 4.01
N ILE A 114 19.14 2.43 4.96
CA ILE A 114 19.72 2.48 6.29
C ILE A 114 18.58 2.54 7.32
N ILE A 115 18.68 1.69 8.34
CA ILE A 115 17.77 1.64 9.49
C ILE A 115 18.61 1.75 10.75
N GLU A 116 18.60 2.93 11.36
CA GLU A 116 19.36 3.23 12.56
C GLU A 116 18.44 3.36 13.77
N LEU A 117 18.80 2.70 14.87
CA LEU A 117 18.16 2.90 16.16
C LEU A 117 18.58 4.26 16.73
N GLN A 118 17.61 5.10 17.05
CA GLN A 118 17.83 6.41 17.63
C GLN A 118 17.90 6.29 19.16
N GLY A 119 19.08 6.49 19.71
CA GLY A 119 19.31 6.45 21.15
C GLY A 119 19.09 5.06 21.75
N SER A 120 18.85 4.99 23.06
CA SER A 120 18.54 3.75 23.76
C SER A 120 17.03 3.47 23.73
N PRO A 121 16.61 2.19 23.59
CA PRO A 121 15.21 1.82 23.71
C PRO A 121 14.63 2.25 25.05
N LYS A 122 13.41 2.80 25.05
CA LYS A 122 12.75 3.31 26.24
C LYS A 122 11.75 2.29 26.75
N THR A 123 11.95 1.76 27.96
CA THR A 123 10.92 0.95 28.63
C THR A 123 9.73 1.82 28.97
N VAL A 124 8.54 1.43 28.52
CA VAL A 124 7.29 2.20 28.67
C VAL A 124 6.31 1.56 29.63
N HIS A 125 6.42 0.25 29.84
CA HIS A 125 5.60 -0.50 30.79
C HIS A 125 6.37 -1.74 31.23
N VAL A 126 6.12 -2.20 32.46
CA VAL A 126 6.61 -3.46 32.99
C VAL A 126 5.43 -4.16 33.63
N ASP A 127 5.16 -5.37 33.19
CA ASP A 127 4.06 -6.18 33.70
C ASP A 127 4.41 -6.72 35.09
N ASN A 128 3.56 -6.45 36.08
CA ASN A 128 3.81 -6.80 37.48
C ASN A 128 3.81 -8.32 37.74
N LEU A 129 3.13 -9.11 36.92
CA LEU A 129 3.01 -10.56 37.09
C LEU A 129 4.20 -11.31 36.50
N SER A 130 4.65 -10.92 35.31
CA SER A 130 5.71 -11.59 34.56
C SER A 130 7.07 -10.91 34.67
N GLY A 131 7.13 -9.65 35.11
CA GLY A 131 8.32 -8.81 35.06
C GLY A 131 8.76 -8.44 33.64
N ALA A 132 7.99 -8.82 32.62
CA ALA A 132 8.33 -8.56 31.22
C ALA A 132 8.04 -7.10 30.87
N SER A 133 8.91 -6.52 30.04
CA SER A 133 8.85 -5.10 29.69
C SER A 133 8.23 -4.88 28.31
N THR A 134 7.43 -3.83 28.19
CA THR A 134 7.10 -3.20 26.91
C THR A 134 8.12 -2.10 26.62
N VAL A 135 8.71 -2.11 25.44
CA VAL A 135 9.81 -1.21 25.07
C VAL A 135 9.48 -0.46 23.79
N LEU A 136 9.68 0.85 23.80
CA LEU A 136 9.59 1.73 22.64
C LEU A 136 10.96 1.85 21.99
N PHE A 137 11.01 1.48 20.71
CA PHE A 137 12.15 1.66 19.83
C PHE A 137 11.84 2.77 18.83
N THR A 138 12.74 3.74 18.70
CA THR A 138 12.64 4.79 17.69
C THR A 138 13.72 4.57 16.65
N PHE A 139 13.33 4.45 15.38
CA PHE A 139 14.24 4.25 14.27
C PHE A 139 14.23 5.46 13.35
N THR A 140 15.40 5.80 12.82
CA THR A 140 15.52 6.68 11.65
C THR A 140 15.75 5.82 10.42
N LEU A 141 14.83 5.91 9.46
CA LEU A 141 14.91 5.24 8.17
C LEU A 141 15.47 6.22 7.13
N ASP A 142 16.56 5.87 6.45
CA ASP A 142 17.02 6.56 5.24
C ASP A 142 16.64 5.74 4.00
N ARG A 143 15.74 6.29 3.19
CA ARG A 143 15.32 5.70 1.89
C ARG A 143 15.92 6.41 0.69
N GLY A 144 16.85 7.33 0.91
CA GLY A 144 17.43 8.15 -0.11
C GLY A 144 18.32 7.35 -1.04
N LEU A 145 18.34 7.77 -2.31
CA LEU A 145 19.27 7.23 -3.30
C LEU A 145 20.33 8.28 -3.59
N THR A 146 21.59 7.96 -3.26
CA THR A 146 22.72 8.87 -3.51
C THR A 146 22.94 9.05 -5.01
N TRP A 147 23.59 10.15 -5.37
CA TRP A 147 23.91 10.44 -6.76
C TRP A 147 24.79 9.34 -7.37
N GLU A 148 25.77 8.88 -6.61
CA GLU A 148 26.73 7.86 -7.03
C GLU A 148 26.00 6.56 -7.38
N PHE A 149 25.07 6.12 -6.52
CA PHE A 149 24.28 4.92 -6.78
C PHE A 149 23.34 5.06 -7.98
N ALA A 150 22.71 6.23 -8.14
CA ALA A 150 21.84 6.52 -9.28
C ALA A 150 22.63 6.55 -10.60
N LYS A 151 23.85 7.12 -10.57
CA LYS A 151 24.74 7.15 -11.72
C LYS A 151 25.24 5.76 -12.08
N ASP A 152 25.65 4.97 -11.09
CA ASP A 152 26.11 3.60 -11.33
C ASP A 152 24.99 2.75 -11.95
N ALA A 153 23.77 2.84 -11.43
CA ALA A 153 22.60 2.15 -12.00
C ALA A 153 22.31 2.59 -13.45
N PHE A 154 22.51 3.87 -13.77
CA PHE A 154 22.37 4.38 -15.13
C PHE A 154 23.50 3.85 -16.05
N ASP A 155 24.74 3.90 -15.58
CA ASP A 155 25.93 3.47 -16.34
C ASP A 155 25.92 1.96 -16.61
N GLU A 156 25.50 1.13 -15.65
CA GLU A 156 25.28 -0.31 -15.82
C GLU A 156 24.22 -0.59 -16.90
N ARG A 157 23.08 0.12 -16.84
CA ARG A 157 22.01 -0.05 -17.83
C ARG A 157 22.45 0.31 -19.25
N GLN A 158 23.31 1.32 -19.39
CA GLN A 158 23.90 1.69 -20.68
C GLN A 158 24.90 0.63 -21.18
N LYS A 159 25.73 0.07 -20.30
CA LYS A 159 26.70 -0.97 -20.64
C LYS A 159 26.05 -2.27 -21.09
N ASP A 160 24.95 -2.66 -20.46
CA ASP A 160 24.23 -3.90 -20.78
C ASP A 160 23.53 -3.86 -22.15
N GLY A 161 23.53 -2.71 -22.85
CA GLY A 161 22.87 -2.54 -24.15
C GLY A 161 21.33 -2.56 -24.07
N LEU A 162 20.79 -2.56 -22.85
CA LEU A 162 19.36 -2.46 -22.56
C LEU A 162 18.88 -1.00 -22.44
N GLY A 163 19.77 -0.03 -22.64
CA GLY A 163 19.48 1.40 -22.55
C GLY A 163 18.60 1.88 -23.71
N SER A 164 17.45 2.46 -23.37
CA SER A 164 16.62 3.19 -24.33
C SER A 164 17.17 4.59 -24.60
N ALA A 165 16.92 5.15 -25.78
CA ALA A 165 17.28 6.53 -26.11
C ALA A 165 16.64 7.56 -25.16
N SER A 166 15.53 7.18 -24.51
CA SER A 166 14.86 8.03 -23.51
C SER A 166 15.49 7.90 -22.12
N ASP A 167 16.21 6.83 -21.79
CA ASP A 167 16.76 6.62 -20.45
C ASP A 167 17.70 7.75 -20.01
N GLY A 168 17.58 8.16 -18.75
CA GLY A 168 18.50 9.13 -18.15
C GLY A 168 17.87 10.03 -17.11
N PHE A 169 18.56 11.13 -16.83
CA PHE A 169 18.17 12.09 -15.80
C PHE A 169 17.21 13.14 -16.34
N TYR A 170 16.26 13.53 -15.51
CA TYR A 170 15.15 14.41 -15.84
C TYR A 170 14.96 15.47 -14.77
N GLU A 171 14.64 16.69 -15.20
CA GLU A 171 14.17 17.78 -14.36
C GLU A 171 12.68 18.07 -14.61
N SER A 172 11.95 18.50 -13.60
CA SER A 172 10.56 18.93 -13.78
C SER A 172 10.49 20.17 -14.68
N ARG A 173 9.56 20.16 -15.65
CA ARG A 173 9.38 21.31 -16.56
C ARG A 173 8.87 22.55 -15.83
N ARG A 174 7.99 22.32 -14.86
CA ARG A 174 7.43 23.36 -13.99
C ARG A 174 8.10 23.27 -12.64
N GLU A 175 8.32 24.43 -12.05
CA GLU A 175 8.57 24.52 -10.62
C GLU A 175 7.25 24.27 -9.90
N TRP A 176 7.26 23.32 -8.98
CA TRP A 176 6.13 23.08 -8.10
C TRP A 176 6.66 23.02 -6.66
N MET A 177 5.96 23.70 -5.75
CA MET A 177 6.29 23.82 -4.33
C MET A 177 7.59 24.59 -4.10
N GLY A 178 7.92 25.48 -5.03
CA GLY A 178 9.04 26.42 -4.93
C GLY A 178 10.38 25.92 -5.47
N ARG A 179 10.40 24.75 -6.13
CA ARG A 179 11.63 24.22 -6.74
C ARG A 179 11.37 23.33 -7.95
N ARG A 180 12.44 22.99 -8.67
CA ARG A 180 12.46 21.92 -9.66
C ARG A 180 12.82 20.60 -8.99
N HIS A 181 12.27 19.52 -9.50
CA HIS A 181 12.53 18.18 -9.00
C HIS A 181 13.32 17.37 -10.01
N TYR A 182 14.23 16.55 -9.51
CA TYR A 182 15.14 15.72 -10.27
C TYR A 182 14.79 14.23 -10.07
N MET A 183 14.93 13.46 -11.15
CA MET A 183 14.70 12.02 -11.12
C MET A 183 15.46 11.32 -12.24
N LEU A 184 15.69 10.02 -12.06
CA LEU A 184 16.24 9.12 -13.06
C LEU A 184 15.09 8.25 -13.56
N ALA A 185 14.97 8.11 -14.89
CA ALA A 185 13.98 7.25 -15.52
C ALA A 185 14.70 6.22 -16.38
N LEU A 186 14.37 4.95 -16.15
CA LEU A 186 14.90 3.80 -16.90
C LEU A 186 13.74 2.99 -17.46
N GLU A 187 13.76 2.70 -18.76
CA GLU A 187 12.73 1.92 -19.42
C GLU A 187 12.80 0.44 -19.03
N ASP A 188 11.64 -0.13 -18.68
CA ASP A 188 11.46 -1.57 -18.60
C ASP A 188 10.99 -2.09 -19.96
N ILE A 189 11.87 -2.84 -20.63
CA ILE A 189 11.66 -3.41 -21.96
C ILE A 189 10.43 -4.33 -22.00
N SER A 190 10.06 -4.94 -20.87
CA SER A 190 8.94 -5.87 -20.79
C SER A 190 7.58 -5.16 -20.75
N SER A 191 7.50 -3.97 -20.16
CA SER A 191 6.25 -3.23 -19.95
C SER A 191 6.11 -1.99 -20.82
N GLY A 192 7.21 -1.48 -21.41
CA GLY A 192 7.24 -0.19 -22.10
C GLY A 192 7.02 1.00 -21.17
N MET A 193 7.13 0.77 -19.85
CA MET A 193 6.97 1.76 -18.80
C MET A 193 8.33 2.12 -18.21
N TYR A 194 8.42 3.31 -17.61
CA TYR A 194 9.66 3.79 -17.01
C TYR A 194 9.62 3.60 -15.49
N LYS A 195 10.65 2.92 -14.98
CA LYS A 195 10.97 2.87 -13.55
C LYS A 195 11.58 4.20 -13.16
N ILE A 196 11.02 4.80 -12.11
CA ILE A 196 11.37 6.15 -11.68
C ILE A 196 12.14 6.07 -10.38
N PHE A 197 13.34 6.64 -10.36
CA PHE A 197 14.16 6.77 -9.17
C PHE A 197 14.24 8.23 -8.76
N ARG A 198 14.01 8.50 -7.48
CA ARG A 198 14.04 9.85 -6.91
C ARG A 198 15.10 9.96 -5.82
N PRO A 199 15.75 11.13 -5.65
CA PRO A 199 16.74 11.34 -4.60
C PRO A 199 16.20 11.00 -3.20
N ALA A 200 14.95 11.37 -2.91
CA ALA A 200 14.37 11.26 -1.58
C ALA A 200 13.95 9.84 -1.18
N VAL A 201 13.47 9.02 -2.11
CA VAL A 201 12.80 7.75 -1.78
C VAL A 201 13.31 6.55 -2.57
N GLY A 202 14.28 6.76 -3.45
CA GLY A 202 14.75 5.73 -4.38
C GLY A 202 13.70 5.38 -5.43
N GLU A 203 13.54 4.08 -5.68
CA GLU A 203 12.59 3.56 -6.67
C GLU A 203 11.15 3.85 -6.26
N ALA A 204 10.41 4.51 -7.15
CA ALA A 204 9.00 4.78 -6.96
C ALA A 204 8.16 3.54 -7.30
N LEU A 205 7.18 3.23 -6.44
CA LEU A 205 6.25 2.11 -6.65
C LEU A 205 5.43 2.20 -7.94
N ARG A 206 5.21 3.42 -8.45
CA ARG A 206 4.45 3.66 -9.67
C ARG A 206 5.40 3.94 -10.83
N GLU A 207 5.35 3.08 -11.82
CA GLU A 207 5.98 3.29 -13.13
C GLU A 207 5.24 4.39 -13.92
N MET A 208 5.94 4.99 -14.88
CA MET A 208 5.43 6.12 -15.67
C MET A 208 5.52 5.83 -17.17
N PRO A 209 4.45 6.04 -17.96
CA PRO A 209 4.54 5.91 -19.40
C PRO A 209 5.34 7.05 -20.02
N LEU A 210 5.94 6.81 -21.20
CA LEU A 210 6.78 7.79 -21.90
C LEU A 210 6.05 9.12 -22.19
N SER A 211 4.75 9.06 -22.47
CA SER A 211 3.91 10.24 -22.73
C SER A 211 3.80 11.15 -21.50
N GLU A 212 3.59 10.56 -20.33
CA GLU A 212 3.53 11.28 -19.05
C GLU A 212 4.90 11.86 -18.69
N LEU A 213 5.97 11.06 -18.86
CA LEU A 213 7.34 11.48 -18.60
C LEU A 213 7.73 12.69 -19.45
N LYS A 214 7.51 12.64 -20.77
CA LYS A 214 7.81 13.74 -21.69
C LYS A 214 6.94 14.98 -21.43
N SER A 215 5.71 14.79 -20.95
CA SER A 215 4.79 15.90 -20.63
C SER A 215 5.21 16.66 -19.37
N LYS A 216 5.61 15.95 -18.31
CA LYS A 216 5.90 16.55 -16.99
C LYS A 216 7.37 16.94 -16.81
N TYR A 217 8.28 16.24 -17.47
CA TYR A 217 9.71 16.37 -17.26
C TYR A 217 10.46 16.70 -18.56
N ARG A 218 11.68 17.21 -18.40
CA ARG A 218 12.64 17.48 -19.47
C ARG A 218 13.91 16.68 -19.18
N LYS A 219 14.37 15.93 -20.18
CA LYS A 219 15.64 15.20 -20.11
C LYS A 219 16.80 16.19 -20.00
N ILE A 220 17.73 15.92 -19.08
CA ILE A 220 18.91 16.74 -18.82
C ILE A 220 20.07 16.18 -19.65
N SER A 221 20.74 17.04 -20.41
CA SER A 221 21.91 16.65 -21.22
C SER A 221 23.24 16.75 -20.46
N SER A 222 23.36 17.70 -19.54
CA SER A 222 24.56 17.87 -18.69
C SER A 222 24.43 17.01 -17.44
N ILE A 223 25.41 16.14 -17.24
CA ILE A 223 25.46 15.27 -16.07
C ILE A 223 25.81 16.06 -14.80
N GLU A 224 26.56 17.15 -14.94
CA GLU A 224 26.93 18.06 -13.84
C GLU A 224 25.68 18.75 -13.27
N LYS A 225 24.81 19.26 -14.15
CA LYS A 225 23.54 19.87 -13.73
C LYS A 225 22.64 18.86 -13.01
N ALA A 226 22.59 17.63 -13.54
CA ALA A 226 21.82 16.56 -12.91
C ALA A 226 22.38 16.20 -11.52
N ASN A 227 23.70 16.13 -11.37
CA ASN A 227 24.39 15.86 -10.11
C ASN A 227 24.10 16.94 -9.05
N GLU A 228 24.28 18.21 -9.40
CA GLU A 228 24.03 19.33 -8.49
C GLU A 228 22.57 19.35 -8.01
N GLY A 229 21.63 19.26 -8.95
CA GLY A 229 20.20 19.23 -8.64
C GLY A 229 19.78 18.00 -7.82
N TRP A 230 20.37 16.84 -8.11
CA TRP A 230 20.12 15.62 -7.36
C TRP A 230 20.61 15.74 -5.92
N LYS A 231 21.84 16.21 -5.70
CA LYS A 231 22.44 16.38 -4.38
C LYS A 231 21.69 17.43 -3.55
N GLU A 232 21.31 18.54 -4.16
CA GLU A 232 20.48 19.55 -3.49
C GLU A 232 19.13 18.97 -3.04
N GLU A 233 18.42 18.25 -3.92
CA GLU A 233 17.15 17.63 -3.56
C GLU A 233 17.32 16.51 -2.52
N TYR A 234 18.40 15.72 -2.63
CA TYR A 234 18.76 14.68 -1.67
C TYR A 234 18.93 15.26 -0.26
N GLU A 235 19.69 16.35 -0.10
CA GLU A 235 19.89 16.98 1.20
C GLU A 235 18.63 17.66 1.73
N LEU A 236 17.92 18.41 0.90
CA LEU A 236 16.67 19.07 1.32
C LEU A 236 15.62 18.05 1.76
N SER A 237 15.53 16.91 1.08
CA SER A 237 14.54 15.88 1.38
C SER A 237 14.76 15.19 2.74
N ALA A 238 15.93 15.35 3.38
CA ALA A 238 16.17 14.86 4.73
C ALA A 238 15.18 15.47 5.74
N GLN A 239 14.90 16.76 5.61
CA GLN A 239 14.06 17.51 6.56
C GLN A 239 12.79 18.08 5.91
N GLN A 240 12.73 18.20 4.60
CA GLN A 240 11.61 18.82 3.91
C GLN A 240 10.77 17.78 3.17
N CYS A 241 9.46 17.80 3.42
CA CYS A 241 8.52 16.97 2.66
C CYS A 241 8.39 17.47 1.21
N MET A 242 7.87 16.62 0.33
CA MET A 242 7.68 16.97 -1.09
C MET A 242 6.70 18.12 -1.34
N HIS A 243 5.85 18.45 -0.36
CA HIS A 243 4.94 19.60 -0.42
C HIS A 243 5.64 20.95 -0.19
N GLY A 244 6.95 20.94 0.05
CA GLY A 244 7.74 22.15 0.26
C GLY A 244 7.54 22.75 1.66
N PRO A 245 7.98 24.00 1.86
CA PRO A 245 8.03 24.64 3.18
C PRO A 245 6.64 25.09 3.68
N LYS A 246 5.69 25.32 2.75
CA LYS A 246 4.32 25.76 3.06
C LYS A 246 3.35 24.57 3.20
N CYS A 247 3.85 23.40 3.61
CA CYS A 247 3.01 22.23 3.78
C CYS A 247 1.97 22.45 4.88
N LYS A 248 0.69 22.21 4.59
CA LYS A 248 -0.41 22.32 5.57
C LYS A 248 -0.23 21.41 6.79
N LEU A 249 0.51 20.31 6.63
CA LEU A 249 0.77 19.31 7.67
C LEU A 249 2.05 19.60 8.47
N GLY A 250 2.82 20.62 8.07
CA GLY A 250 4.03 21.07 8.76
C GLY A 250 5.01 19.94 9.07
N ILE A 251 5.47 19.92 10.32
CA ILE A 251 6.48 18.97 10.83
C ILE A 251 6.06 17.51 10.79
N TYR A 252 4.75 17.24 10.83
CA TYR A 252 4.19 15.88 10.82
C TYR A 252 4.05 15.29 9.41
N CYS A 253 4.42 16.05 8.37
CA CYS A 253 4.41 15.55 7.00
C CYS A 253 5.67 14.74 6.70
N THR A 254 5.53 13.42 6.62
CA THR A 254 6.61 12.51 6.21
C THR A 254 6.61 12.23 4.71
N VAL A 255 5.62 12.72 3.97
CA VAL A 255 5.42 12.42 2.54
C VAL A 255 6.61 12.93 1.71
N GLY A 256 7.31 12.00 1.05
CA GLY A 256 8.46 12.30 0.19
C GLY A 256 9.69 12.82 0.95
N ARG A 257 9.75 12.64 2.28
CA ARG A 257 10.99 12.82 3.05
C ARG A 257 11.89 11.59 2.89
N ARG A 258 13.20 11.85 2.85
CA ARG A 258 14.26 10.86 2.86
C ARG A 258 14.39 10.19 4.22
N LEU A 259 14.59 11.01 5.24
CA LEU A 259 14.66 10.56 6.62
C LEU A 259 13.24 10.49 7.19
N GLN A 260 12.87 9.31 7.67
CA GLN A 260 11.61 9.09 8.35
C GLN A 260 11.85 8.47 9.71
N GLU A 261 11.33 9.13 10.74
CA GLU A 261 11.27 8.56 12.07
C GLU A 261 10.12 7.55 12.15
N VAL A 262 10.40 6.38 12.71
CA VAL A 262 9.45 5.30 12.91
C VAL A 262 9.53 4.82 14.35
N ASN A 263 8.38 4.78 15.02
CA ASN A 263 8.28 4.38 16.41
C ASN A 263 7.63 3.00 16.50
N VAL A 264 8.29 2.04 17.15
CA VAL A 264 7.85 0.65 17.25
C VAL A 264 7.82 0.22 18.72
N LEU A 265 6.66 -0.22 19.19
CA LEU A 265 6.52 -0.86 20.50
C LEU A 265 6.76 -2.37 20.37
N GLY A 266 7.80 -2.87 21.03
CA GLY A 266 8.13 -4.29 21.12
C GLY A 266 8.04 -4.82 22.55
N GLY A 267 8.30 -6.11 22.72
CA GLY A 267 8.21 -6.79 24.02
C GLY A 267 6.81 -7.27 24.33
N LEU A 268 6.40 -7.20 25.60
CA LEU A 268 5.08 -7.65 26.03
C LEU A 268 4.02 -6.60 25.73
N ILE A 269 3.17 -6.84 24.73
CA ILE A 269 2.19 -5.85 24.22
C ILE A 269 0.76 -6.12 24.72
N LEU A 270 0.40 -7.38 24.98
CA LEU A 270 -0.99 -7.75 25.32
C LEU A 270 -1.57 -6.99 26.52
N PRO A 271 -0.85 -6.79 27.64
CA PRO A 271 -1.39 -6.07 28.80
C PRO A 271 -1.73 -4.60 28.48
N VAL A 272 -0.95 -3.99 27.58
CA VAL A 272 -1.06 -2.58 27.22
C VAL A 272 -1.91 -2.35 25.96
N TRP A 273 -2.49 -3.42 25.39
CA TRP A 273 -3.20 -3.38 24.12
C TRP A 273 -4.37 -2.39 24.12
N GLY A 274 -5.23 -2.47 25.14
CA GLY A 274 -6.41 -1.59 25.26
C GLY A 274 -6.04 -0.11 25.37
N THR A 275 -4.96 0.20 26.09
CA THR A 275 -4.42 1.55 26.24
C THR A 275 -3.91 2.10 24.90
N ILE A 276 -3.18 1.27 24.14
CA ILE A 276 -2.71 1.62 22.79
C ILE A 276 -3.89 1.85 21.85
N GLU A 277 -4.87 0.94 21.84
CA GLU A 277 -6.06 1.06 20.99
C GLU A 277 -6.84 2.35 21.28
N LYS A 278 -7.03 2.66 22.57
CA LYS A 278 -7.66 3.90 23.01
C LYS A 278 -6.89 5.13 22.53
N ALA A 279 -5.57 5.16 22.66
CA ALA A 279 -4.73 6.28 22.20
C ALA A 279 -4.75 6.45 20.67
N LEU A 280 -4.75 5.33 19.92
CA LEU A 280 -4.83 5.36 18.46
C LEU A 280 -6.22 5.78 17.96
N SER A 281 -7.30 5.40 18.67
CA SER A 281 -8.68 5.78 18.30
C SER A 281 -8.91 7.29 18.24
N LYS A 282 -8.17 8.05 19.05
CA LYS A 282 -8.19 9.53 19.14
C LYS A 282 -7.51 10.22 17.95
N GLN A 283 -6.79 9.49 17.08
CA GLN A 283 -6.03 10.09 15.98
C GLN A 283 -6.94 10.65 14.88
N ALA A 284 -6.58 11.81 14.33
CA ALA A 284 -7.40 12.46 13.29
C ALA A 284 -7.43 11.69 11.95
N ARG A 285 -6.35 10.97 11.62
CA ARG A 285 -6.25 10.19 10.37
C ARG A 285 -6.71 8.76 10.59
N GLN A 286 -7.63 8.28 9.74
CA GLN A 286 -8.08 6.89 9.76
C GLN A 286 -6.92 5.88 9.64
N SER A 287 -5.91 6.18 8.84
CA SER A 287 -4.72 5.34 8.70
C SER A 287 -3.88 5.23 9.99
N HIS A 288 -3.93 6.23 10.86
CA HIS A 288 -3.22 6.25 12.15
C HIS A 288 -4.03 5.61 13.28
N LYS A 289 -5.33 5.38 13.10
CA LYS A 289 -6.17 4.67 14.08
C LYS A 289 -5.93 3.15 14.07
N ARG A 290 -5.33 2.63 13.00
CA ARG A 290 -5.11 1.19 12.82
C ARG A 290 -3.83 0.75 13.48
N ILE A 291 -3.93 -0.33 14.25
CA ILE A 291 -2.79 -1.06 14.76
C ILE A 291 -2.13 -1.78 13.58
N ARG A 292 -0.80 -1.67 13.47
CA ARG A 292 -0.02 -2.35 12.43
C ARG A 292 1.15 -3.04 13.09
N ILE A 293 1.30 -4.33 12.82
CA ILE A 293 2.48 -5.08 13.23
C ILE A 293 3.53 -4.89 12.14
N VAL A 294 4.71 -4.44 12.54
CA VAL A 294 5.84 -4.19 11.63
C VAL A 294 7.03 -5.04 12.04
N ARG A 295 7.80 -5.45 11.04
CA ARG A 295 9.10 -6.08 11.21
C ARG A 295 10.16 -5.19 10.57
N LEU A 296 11.25 -4.99 11.29
CA LEU A 296 12.40 -4.20 10.84
C LEU A 296 13.70 -4.85 11.28
N GLU A 297 14.75 -4.65 10.48
CA GLU A 297 16.10 -5.18 10.69
C GLU A 297 17.06 -4.00 10.72
N ALA A 298 17.67 -3.72 11.86
CA ALA A 298 18.60 -2.61 12.00
C ALA A 298 19.88 -2.89 11.20
N THR A 299 20.35 -1.90 10.45
CA THR A 299 21.49 -2.07 9.53
C THR A 299 22.82 -2.29 10.26
N ASN A 300 22.99 -1.71 11.45
CA ASN A 300 24.27 -1.70 12.15
C ASN A 300 24.51 -3.01 12.92
N ASP A 301 23.47 -3.57 13.53
CA ASP A 301 23.58 -4.70 14.46
C ASP A 301 22.83 -5.96 13.98
N ASN A 302 22.21 -5.93 12.78
CA ASN A 302 21.30 -6.96 12.25
C ASN A 302 20.21 -7.38 13.24
N GLN A 303 19.86 -6.49 14.18
CA GLN A 303 18.84 -6.77 15.17
C GLN A 303 17.47 -6.73 14.50
N ARG A 304 16.77 -7.87 14.54
CA ARG A 304 15.40 -7.98 14.05
C ARG A 304 14.42 -7.65 15.16
N ILE A 305 13.55 -6.69 14.90
CA ILE A 305 12.52 -6.25 15.83
C ILE A 305 11.17 -6.39 15.17
N VAL A 306 10.26 -7.02 15.89
CA VAL A 306 8.84 -7.15 15.54
C VAL A 306 8.04 -6.45 16.61
N GLY A 307 7.13 -5.57 16.22
CA GLY A 307 6.35 -4.78 17.17
C GLY A 307 5.23 -4.00 16.52
N LEU A 308 4.53 -3.21 17.32
CA LEU A 308 3.46 -2.34 16.87
C LEU A 308 4.01 -1.00 16.38
N LEU A 309 3.66 -0.61 15.16
CA LEU A 309 3.95 0.71 14.64
C LEU A 309 3.07 1.75 15.31
N ILE A 310 3.70 2.72 15.98
CA ILE A 310 3.03 3.86 16.59
C ILE A 310 3.29 5.10 15.73
N PRO A 311 2.25 5.76 15.21
CA PRO A 311 2.42 7.03 14.49
C PRO A 311 3.07 8.07 15.40
N SER A 312 4.02 8.88 14.90
CA SER A 312 4.73 9.88 15.74
C SER A 312 3.78 10.85 16.46
N ALA A 313 2.63 11.17 15.85
CA ALA A 313 1.59 12.01 16.48
C ALA A 313 0.88 11.35 17.67
N ALA A 314 0.95 10.03 17.80
CA ALA A 314 0.33 9.25 18.87
C ALA A 314 1.33 8.87 19.98
N VAL A 315 2.64 8.92 19.72
CA VAL A 315 3.68 8.46 20.65
C VAL A 315 3.54 9.11 22.03
N GLU A 316 3.38 10.43 22.09
CA GLU A 316 3.26 11.13 23.36
C GLU A 316 1.99 10.74 24.13
N SER A 317 0.85 10.61 23.44
CA SER A 317 -0.41 10.14 24.06
C SER A 317 -0.29 8.72 24.57
N VAL A 318 0.39 7.84 23.85
CA VAL A 318 0.61 6.45 24.27
C VAL A 318 1.54 6.40 25.49
N LEU A 319 2.63 7.17 25.48
CA LEU A 319 3.55 7.24 26.62
C LEU A 319 2.89 7.79 27.88
N GLN A 320 2.04 8.80 27.74
CA GLN A 320 1.23 9.31 28.85
C GLN A 320 0.27 8.23 29.33
N ASP A 321 -0.63 7.73 28.47
CA ASP A 321 -1.66 6.78 28.91
C ASP A 321 -1.03 5.52 29.60
N LEU A 322 0.13 5.03 29.13
CA LEU A 322 0.86 3.91 29.74
C LEU A 322 1.52 4.22 31.09
N SER A 323 2.06 5.43 31.27
CA SER A 323 2.66 5.82 32.56
C SER A 323 1.60 6.00 33.64
N TRP A 324 0.39 6.41 33.26
CA TRP A 324 -0.73 6.57 34.18
C TRP A 324 -1.28 5.21 34.64
N ASP A 325 -1.35 4.21 33.77
CA ASP A 325 -1.79 2.86 34.14
C ASP A 325 -0.85 2.22 35.18
N GLN A 326 0.48 2.43 35.07
CA GLN A 326 1.43 1.97 36.09
C GLN A 326 1.19 2.60 37.47
N ALA A 327 0.85 3.89 37.52
CA ALA A 327 0.61 4.59 38.79
C ALA A 327 -0.73 4.22 39.45
N VAL A 328 -1.66 3.62 38.71
CA VAL A 328 -2.94 3.10 39.22
C VAL A 328 -2.77 1.68 39.76
N ASP A 329 -2.00 0.83 39.08
CA ASP A 329 -1.71 -0.54 39.54
C ASP A 329 -0.77 -0.61 40.77
N GLU A 330 -0.06 0.48 41.08
CA GLU A 330 0.76 0.63 42.30
C GLU A 330 -0.05 1.09 43.54
N ARG A 331 -1.36 1.31 43.45
CA ARG A 331 -2.25 1.69 44.57
C ARG A 331 -3.16 0.56 45.01
#